data_AF-X6LWT5-F1
#
_entry.id   AF-X6LWT5-F1
#
_cell.length_a   1.000
_cell.length_b   1.000
_cell.length_c   1.000
_cell.angle_alpha   90.00
_cell.angle_beta   90.00
_cell.angle_gamma   90.00
#
_symmetry.space_group_name_H-M   'P 1'
#
loop_
_entity.id
_entity.type
_entity.pdbx_description
1 polymer ?
#
loop_
_entity_poly.entity_id
_entity_poly.type
_entity_poly.pdbx_seq_one_letter_code
_entity_poly.pdbx_strand_id
1 'polypeptide(L)'
;MVTLNIFAFFFPFFFAYLWHQTNLQKCKSISCSKYQLHITVIFDVIGTPTREAIAKIADEKAQRHLLNLPYKPRTDFSQKFPGTSPEGIDLLNGLLEFDFEKRLTVDEALAHPFLKRVRDLEAEVSNQNEPHKLKKKT
;
A
#
# COMPACT_ATOMS: atom_id res chain seq x y z
N MET A 1 19.72 41.62 -56.43
CA MET A 1 18.72 41.79 -55.36
C MET A 1 18.38 40.41 -54.82
N VAL A 2 18.97 40.10 -53.67
CA VAL A 2 18.90 38.77 -53.03
C VAL A 2 17.72 38.80 -52.08
N THR A 3 16.64 38.08 -52.38
CA THR A 3 15.62 37.75 -51.38
C THR A 3 15.83 36.31 -50.95
N LEU A 4 16.59 36.17 -49.86
CA LEU A 4 16.73 34.94 -49.10
C LEU A 4 15.36 34.49 -48.59
N ASN A 5 14.94 33.29 -48.99
CA ASN A 5 13.81 32.59 -48.39
C ASN A 5 14.30 31.83 -47.15
N ILE A 6 14.49 32.55 -46.03
CA ILE A 6 14.96 32.05 -44.72
C ILE A 6 13.86 31.27 -43.95
N PHE A 7 12.67 31.05 -44.51
CA PHE A 7 11.58 30.43 -43.76
C PHE A 7 11.62 28.89 -43.66
N ALA A 8 12.63 28.23 -44.24
CA ALA A 8 12.76 26.77 -44.20
C ALA A 8 13.61 26.22 -43.02
N PHE A 9 14.12 27.06 -42.13
CA PHE A 9 15.02 26.61 -41.04
C PHE A 9 14.43 26.63 -39.63
N PHE A 10 13.22 27.17 -39.42
CA PHE A 10 12.62 27.30 -38.08
C PHE A 10 11.49 26.31 -37.78
N PHE A 11 11.13 25.43 -38.71
CA PHE A 11 10.05 24.46 -38.49
C PHE A 11 10.39 23.21 -37.63
N PRO A 12 11.65 22.74 -37.47
CA PRO A 12 11.91 21.57 -36.62
C PRO A 12 11.91 21.90 -35.13
N PHE A 13 12.11 23.17 -34.74
CA PHE A 13 12.13 23.57 -33.33
C PHE A 13 10.72 23.74 -32.74
N PHE A 14 9.72 24.13 -33.53
CA PHE A 14 8.36 24.31 -33.02
C PHE A 14 7.66 22.96 -32.75
N PHE A 15 7.89 21.96 -33.61
CA PHE A 15 7.41 20.60 -33.37
C PHE A 15 8.18 19.90 -32.23
N ALA A 16 9.48 20.16 -32.07
CA ALA A 16 10.23 19.70 -30.90
C ALA A 16 9.73 20.37 -29.61
N TYR A 17 9.41 21.66 -29.63
CA TYR A 17 8.87 22.38 -28.47
C TYR A 17 7.45 21.92 -28.11
N LEU A 18 6.60 21.64 -29.11
CA LEU A 18 5.26 21.10 -28.90
C LEU A 18 5.32 19.64 -28.39
N TRP A 19 6.21 18.80 -28.93
CA TRP A 19 6.47 17.43 -28.44
C TRP A 19 7.09 17.43 -27.02
N HIS A 20 7.91 18.44 -26.72
CA HIS A 20 8.49 18.67 -25.40
C HIS A 20 7.42 19.14 -24.39
N GLN A 21 6.46 19.97 -24.80
CA GLN A 21 5.34 20.37 -23.94
C GLN A 21 4.33 19.24 -23.69
N THR A 22 4.06 18.38 -24.67
CA THR A 22 3.16 17.21 -24.48
C THR A 22 3.77 16.10 -23.62
N ASN A 23 5.10 15.99 -23.54
CA ASN A 23 5.78 14.98 -22.71
C ASN A 23 6.04 15.44 -21.26
N LEU A 24 6.11 16.75 -21.00
CA LEU A 24 6.24 17.27 -19.62
C LEU A 24 4.96 17.11 -18.78
N GLN A 25 3.78 16.98 -19.39
CA GLN A 25 2.53 16.71 -18.67
C GLN A 25 2.39 15.24 -18.25
N LYS A 26 2.97 14.28 -18.99
CA LYS A 26 2.99 12.86 -18.58
C LYS A 26 3.88 12.62 -17.36
N CYS A 27 4.96 13.38 -17.22
CA CYS A 27 5.94 13.21 -16.14
C CYS A 27 5.50 13.79 -14.78
N LYS A 28 4.41 14.57 -14.70
CA LYS A 28 3.83 14.96 -13.40
C LYS A 28 3.18 13.78 -12.67
N SER A 29 2.88 12.68 -13.37
CA SER A 29 2.29 11.47 -12.78
C SER A 29 3.33 10.44 -12.28
N ILE A 30 4.62 10.66 -12.52
CA ILE A 30 5.71 9.71 -12.18
C ILE A 30 6.40 10.08 -10.85
N SER A 31 5.78 10.92 -10.03
CA SER A 31 6.25 11.09 -8.64
C SER A 31 5.64 9.99 -7.78
N CYS A 32 6.50 9.16 -7.15
CA CYS A 32 6.19 8.06 -6.23
C CYS A 32 6.04 6.65 -6.84
N SER A 33 7.10 6.10 -7.45
CA SER A 33 7.05 4.71 -7.96
C SER A 33 7.20 3.62 -6.86
N LYS A 34 8.07 3.81 -5.85
CA LYS A 34 8.42 2.73 -4.91
C LYS A 34 7.34 2.42 -3.87
N TYR A 35 6.78 3.42 -3.20
CA TYR A 35 5.75 3.21 -2.17
C TYR A 35 4.40 2.82 -2.77
N GLN A 36 4.09 3.32 -3.96
CA GLN A 36 2.84 3.03 -4.64
C GLN A 36 2.76 1.57 -5.13
N LEU A 37 3.90 0.98 -5.50
CA LEU A 37 3.99 -0.44 -5.84
C LEU A 37 3.65 -1.34 -4.63
N HIS A 38 4.24 -1.08 -3.47
CA HIS A 38 4.00 -1.89 -2.26
C HIS A 38 2.52 -1.87 -1.83
N ILE A 39 1.89 -0.70 -1.85
CA ILE A 39 0.47 -0.57 -1.49
C ILE A 39 -0.41 -1.37 -2.45
N THR A 40 -0.09 -1.35 -3.74
CA THR A 40 -0.83 -2.12 -4.75
C THR A 40 -0.74 -3.61 -4.50
N VAL A 41 0.47 -4.12 -4.20
CA VAL A 41 0.72 -5.54 -3.90
C VAL A 41 0.00 -5.99 -2.62
N ILE A 42 -0.02 -5.15 -1.59
CA ILE A 42 -0.74 -5.46 -0.35
C ILE A 42 -2.24 -5.64 -0.63
N PHE A 43 -2.86 -4.70 -1.36
CA PHE A 43 -4.28 -4.76 -1.68
C PHE A 43 -4.65 -5.83 -2.71
N ASP A 44 -3.70 -6.33 -3.50
CA ASP A 44 -3.92 -7.57 -4.27
C ASP A 44 -4.16 -8.78 -3.38
N VAL A 45 -3.70 -8.76 -2.13
CA VAL A 45 -3.86 -9.85 -1.17
C VAL A 45 -5.07 -9.62 -0.28
N ILE A 46 -5.09 -8.50 0.45
CA ILE A 46 -6.09 -8.24 1.50
C ILE A 46 -7.38 -7.60 0.96
N GLY A 47 -7.38 -7.13 -0.29
CA GLY A 47 -8.49 -6.38 -0.89
C GLY A 47 -8.51 -4.89 -0.54
N THR A 48 -9.40 -4.13 -1.17
CA THR A 48 -9.55 -2.70 -0.88
C THR A 48 -10.22 -2.49 0.48
N PRO A 49 -9.65 -1.66 1.37
CA PRO A 49 -10.20 -1.41 2.70
C PRO A 49 -11.51 -0.62 2.62
N THR A 50 -12.34 -0.75 3.64
CA THR A 50 -13.62 -0.02 3.69
C THR A 50 -13.38 1.49 3.92
N ARG A 51 -14.40 2.31 3.60
CA ARG A 51 -14.31 3.77 3.77
C ARG A 51 -14.07 4.16 5.23
N GLU A 52 -14.67 3.41 6.16
CA GLU A 52 -14.51 3.61 7.61
C GLU A 52 -13.07 3.36 8.03
N ALA A 53 -12.43 2.31 7.51
CA ALA A 53 -11.05 1.99 7.81
C ALA A 53 -10.08 3.02 7.21
N ILE A 54 -10.37 3.52 6.00
CA ILE A 54 -9.59 4.61 5.38
C ILE A 54 -9.72 5.90 6.19
N ALA A 55 -10.90 6.22 6.73
CA ALA A 55 -11.13 7.43 7.52
C ALA A 55 -10.31 7.49 8.82
N LYS A 56 -9.87 6.34 9.35
CA LYS A 56 -9.00 6.25 10.53
C LYS A 56 -7.55 6.69 10.27
N ILE A 57 -7.14 6.86 9.01
CA ILE A 57 -5.78 7.24 8.64
C ILE A 57 -5.59 8.74 8.85
N ALA A 58 -4.55 9.17 9.56
CA ALA A 58 -4.35 10.59 9.86
C ALA A 58 -3.97 11.46 8.65
N ASP A 59 -3.33 10.89 7.62
CA ASP A 59 -2.89 11.64 6.44
C ASP A 59 -3.98 11.70 5.36
N GLU A 60 -4.54 12.90 5.14
CA GLU A 60 -5.55 13.18 4.11
C GLU A 60 -5.06 12.90 2.68
N LYS A 61 -3.75 13.01 2.39
CA LYS A 61 -3.22 12.67 1.07
C LYS A 61 -3.27 11.16 0.86
N ALA A 62 -2.90 10.39 1.88
CA ALA A 62 -3.00 8.95 1.88
C ALA A 62 -4.46 8.49 1.73
N GLN A 63 -5.41 9.09 2.48
CA GLN A 63 -6.83 8.80 2.34
C GLN A 63 -7.32 9.00 0.90
N ARG A 64 -7.06 10.18 0.31
CA ARG A 64 -7.46 10.47 -1.07
C ARG A 64 -6.83 9.52 -2.07
N HIS A 65 -5.56 9.15 -1.86
CA HIS A 65 -4.89 8.18 -2.72
C HIS A 65 -5.60 6.82 -2.66
N LEU A 66 -5.91 6.32 -1.47
CA LEU A 66 -6.59 5.04 -1.26
C LEU A 66 -8.02 5.03 -1.83
N LEU A 67 -8.76 6.13 -1.68
CA LEU A 67 -10.12 6.27 -2.23
C LEU A 67 -10.14 6.29 -3.76
N ASN A 68 -9.04 6.68 -4.41
CA ASN A 68 -8.91 6.72 -5.85
C ASN A 68 -8.39 5.39 -6.45
N LEU A 69 -8.00 4.43 -5.61
CA LEU A 69 -7.57 3.12 -6.09
C LEU A 69 -8.76 2.33 -6.65
N PRO A 70 -8.56 1.51 -7.70
CA PRO A 70 -9.58 0.61 -8.17
C PRO A 70 -9.93 -0.41 -7.07
N TYR A 71 -11.21 -0.75 -6.97
CA TYR A 71 -11.67 -1.77 -6.05
C TYR A 71 -11.05 -3.13 -6.38
N LYS A 72 -10.55 -3.82 -5.35
CA LYS A 72 -10.02 -5.18 -5.41
C LYS A 72 -10.75 -6.06 -4.39
N PRO A 73 -11.29 -7.22 -4.79
CA PRO A 73 -11.86 -8.16 -3.84
C PRO A 73 -10.77 -8.75 -2.96
N ARG A 74 -11.11 -9.13 -1.73
CA ARG A 74 -10.20 -9.87 -0.83
C ARG A 74 -9.90 -11.23 -1.45
N THR A 75 -8.62 -11.62 -1.45
CA THR A 75 -8.23 -12.94 -1.94
C THR A 75 -8.66 -14.02 -0.94
N ASP A 76 -9.20 -15.12 -1.45
CA ASP A 76 -9.40 -16.33 -0.66
C ASP A 76 -8.05 -16.98 -0.34
N PHE A 77 -7.64 -16.91 0.93
CA PHE A 77 -6.38 -17.48 1.38
C PHE A 77 -6.34 -19.00 1.30
N SER A 78 -7.48 -19.69 1.38
CA SER A 78 -7.52 -21.15 1.18
C SER A 78 -7.12 -21.53 -0.24
N GLN A 79 -7.49 -20.73 -1.23
CA GLN A 79 -7.08 -20.93 -2.63
C GLN A 79 -5.64 -20.52 -2.87
N LYS A 80 -5.19 -19.44 -2.23
CA LYS A 80 -3.82 -18.93 -2.40
C LYS A 80 -2.77 -19.80 -1.69
N PHE A 81 -3.15 -20.42 -0.57
CA PHE A 81 -2.29 -21.28 0.23
C PHE A 81 -2.94 -22.66 0.43
N PRO A 82 -2.98 -23.51 -0.62
CA PRO A 82 -3.73 -24.77 -0.60
C PRO A 82 -3.17 -25.84 0.37
N GLY A 83 -1.98 -25.62 0.94
CA GLY A 83 -1.37 -26.51 1.93
C GLY A 83 -1.60 -26.10 3.39
N THR A 84 -2.30 -25.00 3.63
CA THR A 84 -2.53 -24.48 4.99
C THR A 84 -3.79 -25.08 5.59
N SER A 85 -3.75 -25.46 6.87
CA SER A 85 -4.94 -25.95 7.57
C SER A 85 -6.00 -24.84 7.70
N PRO A 86 -7.29 -25.19 7.88
CA PRO A 86 -8.35 -24.20 8.07
C PRO A 86 -8.06 -23.21 9.20
N GLU A 87 -7.44 -23.68 10.29
CA GLU A 87 -7.05 -22.84 11.43
C GLU A 87 -5.90 -21.90 11.07
N GLY A 88 -4.97 -22.32 10.20
CA GLY A 88 -3.90 -21.43 9.73
C GLY A 88 -4.45 -20.32 8.82
N ILE A 89 -5.44 -20.63 8.00
CA ILE A 89 -6.14 -19.65 7.18
C ILE A 89 -6.91 -18.64 8.04
N ASP A 90 -7.59 -19.10 9.09
CA ASP A 90 -8.30 -18.25 10.03
C ASP A 90 -7.35 -17.27 10.75
N LEU A 91 -6.21 -17.78 11.23
CA LEU A 91 -5.16 -16.96 11.84
C LEU A 91 -4.63 -15.90 10.86
N LEU A 92 -4.34 -16.28 9.61
CA LEU A 92 -3.88 -15.34 8.58
C LEU A 92 -4.92 -14.26 8.30
N ASN A 93 -6.21 -14.59 8.31
CA ASN A 93 -7.27 -13.62 8.09
C ASN A 93 -7.34 -12.56 9.19
N GLY A 94 -7.14 -12.95 10.45
CA GLY A 94 -7.10 -12.02 11.57
C GLY A 94 -5.81 -11.20 11.68
N LEU A 95 -4.66 -11.75 11.24
CA LEU A 95 -3.38 -11.04 11.25
C LEU A 95 -3.23 -10.05 10.09
N LEU A 96 -3.71 -10.42 8.90
CA LEU A 96 -3.64 -9.60 7.68
C LEU A 96 -4.87 -8.69 7.52
N GLU A 97 -5.35 -8.14 8.63
CA GLU A 97 -6.46 -7.19 8.65
C GLU A 97 -5.94 -5.75 8.53
N PHE A 98 -6.58 -4.95 7.67
CA PHE A 98 -6.15 -3.57 7.42
C PHE A 98 -6.45 -2.66 8.62
N ASP A 99 -7.67 -2.79 9.17
CA ASP A 99 -8.10 -2.02 10.34
C ASP A 99 -7.40 -2.53 11.61
N PHE A 100 -6.62 -1.67 12.25
CA PHE A 100 -5.82 -2.05 13.43
C PHE A 100 -6.70 -2.47 14.62
N GLU A 101 -7.94 -1.99 14.71
CA GLU A 101 -8.88 -2.35 15.78
C GLU A 101 -9.49 -3.74 15.57
N LYS A 102 -9.50 -4.23 14.31
CA LYS A 102 -10.02 -5.55 13.95
C LYS A 102 -8.93 -6.60 13.81
N ARG A 103 -7.68 -6.15 13.71
CA ARG A 103 -6.51 -7.03 13.64
C ARG A 103 -6.35 -7.75 14.98
N LEU A 104 -6.08 -9.05 14.93
CA LEU A 104 -5.80 -9.84 16.12
C LEU A 104 -4.69 -9.19 16.95
N THR A 105 -4.95 -9.07 18.25
CA THR A 105 -3.93 -8.70 19.22
C THR A 105 -2.91 -9.83 19.37
N VAL A 106 -1.76 -9.52 19.96
CA VAL A 106 -0.73 -10.52 20.20
C VAL A 106 -1.29 -11.66 21.05
N ASP A 107 -1.96 -11.35 22.15
CA ASP A 107 -2.52 -12.35 23.07
C ASP A 107 -3.57 -13.25 22.40
N GLU A 108 -4.44 -12.69 21.56
CA GLU A 108 -5.44 -13.45 20.82
C GLU A 108 -4.80 -14.36 19.76
N ALA A 109 -3.83 -13.83 19.00
CA ALA A 109 -3.10 -14.61 18.00
C ALA A 109 -2.35 -15.79 18.64
N LEU A 110 -1.75 -15.52 19.79
CA LEU A 110 -1.03 -16.47 20.63
C LEU A 110 -1.96 -17.56 21.23
N ALA A 111 -3.18 -17.20 21.64
CA ALA A 111 -4.21 -18.14 22.11
C ALA A 111 -4.90 -18.93 20.97
N HIS A 112 -4.57 -18.64 19.71
CA HIS A 112 -5.24 -19.23 18.55
C HIS A 112 -5.04 -20.75 18.44
N PRO A 113 -6.07 -21.54 18.07
CA PRO A 113 -5.98 -23.01 17.96
C PRO A 113 -4.81 -23.51 17.09
N PHE A 114 -4.46 -22.75 16.05
CA PHE A 114 -3.33 -23.05 15.17
C PHE A 114 -1.98 -23.13 15.91
N LEU A 115 -1.76 -22.28 16.93
CA LEU A 115 -0.51 -22.23 17.69
C LEU A 115 -0.51 -23.12 18.93
N LYS A 116 -1.62 -23.80 19.23
CA LYS A 116 -1.78 -24.61 20.44
C LYS A 116 -0.65 -25.63 20.66
N ARG A 117 -0.10 -26.20 19.57
CA ARG A 117 0.96 -27.21 19.65
C ARG A 117 2.32 -26.65 20.11
N VAL A 118 2.56 -25.36 19.87
CA VAL A 118 3.85 -24.70 20.18
C VAL A 118 3.72 -23.68 21.32
N ARG A 119 2.54 -23.62 21.94
CA ARG A 119 2.22 -22.67 23.01
C ARG A 119 3.02 -22.98 24.27
N ASP A 120 3.71 -21.98 24.82
CA ASP A 120 4.48 -22.09 26.06
C ASP A 120 4.36 -20.79 26.88
N LEU A 121 3.45 -20.79 27.86
CA LEU A 121 3.13 -19.60 28.65
C LEU A 121 4.31 -19.09 29.47
N GLU A 122 5.21 -19.98 29.90
CA GLU A 122 6.37 -19.60 30.72
C GLU A 122 7.43 -18.85 29.89
N ALA A 123 7.51 -19.16 28.59
CA ALA A 123 8.44 -18.50 27.67
C ALA A 123 7.91 -17.15 27.13
N GLU A 124 6.61 -16.89 27.26
CA GLU A 124 5.93 -15.73 26.67
C GLU A 124 5.86 -14.54 27.63
N VAL A 125 7.05 -14.05 27.98
CA VAL A 125 7.19 -12.94 28.92
C VAL A 125 7.01 -11.58 28.23
N SER A 126 6.08 -10.77 28.75
CA SER A 126 5.93 -9.38 28.33
C SER A 126 7.04 -8.51 28.94
N ASN A 127 7.86 -7.86 28.11
CA ASN A 127 8.78 -6.83 28.60
C ASN A 127 8.00 -5.54 28.89
N GLN A 128 7.65 -5.32 30.16
CA GLN A 128 6.92 -4.11 30.59
C GLN A 128 7.81 -2.86 30.71
N ASN A 129 9.09 -2.96 30.36
CA ASN A 129 10.12 -1.97 30.72
C ASN A 129 10.80 -1.34 29.51
N GLU A 130 10.09 -0.61 28.65
CA GLU A 130 10.71 0.41 27.79
C GLU A 130 9.64 1.42 27.37
N PRO A 131 9.52 2.60 28.01
CA PRO A 131 8.70 3.67 27.48
C PRO A 131 9.37 4.19 26.21
N HIS A 132 9.04 3.58 25.07
CA HIS A 132 9.49 4.06 23.77
C HIS A 132 8.88 5.45 23.56
N LYS A 133 9.66 6.49 23.89
CA LYS A 133 9.25 7.89 23.68
C LYS A 133 9.00 8.06 22.19
N LEU A 134 7.73 7.99 21.78
CA LEU A 134 7.29 8.45 20.48
C LEU A 134 7.60 9.94 20.45
N LYS A 135 8.76 10.30 19.88
CA LYS A 135 9.09 11.69 19.57
C LYS A 135 7.99 12.15 18.61
N LYS A 136 7.00 12.87 19.13
CA LYS A 136 6.06 13.62 18.30
C LYS A 136 6.94 14.52 17.45
N LYS A 137 7.05 14.20 16.16
CA LYS A 137 7.78 15.01 15.20
C LYS A 137 6.90 16.23 14.94
N THR A 138 7.13 17.27 15.74
CA THR A 138 6.63 18.63 15.50
C THR A 138 7.12 19.13 14.16
#